data_AF-C1E3Q7-F1
#
_entry.id   AF-C1E3Q7-F1
#
_cell.length_a   1.000
_cell.length_b   1.000
_cell.length_c   1.000
_cell.angle_alpha   90.00
_cell.angle_beta   90.00
_cell.angle_gamma   90.00
#
_symmetry.space_group_name_H-M   'P 1'
#
loop_
_entity.id
_entity.type
_entity.pdbx_description
1 polymer ?
#
loop_
_entity_poly.entity_id
_entity_poly.type
_entity_poly.pdbx_seq_one_letter_code
_entity_poly.pdbx_strand_id
1 'polypeptide(L)'
;MPGSRDPTPPVASSLWMDVPYRLFFAHSSPTWAGGGVAFVDVTSLSPTLPTAFRLYRITLEQFNDVLAQENGMEPGAAGCRELTGDDAARLVRHWRTEASSLAATGPDEVMHAGTTGTTGPPAESRAPSELWYGYVKCVGVKANEPVLTFTCDADELSGFRSGDIPTNPPCEAYVDVIAAGLVQCGLGETEARGYLEARVEASMTSDAGAAAV
;
A
#
# COMPACT_ATOMS: atom_id res chain seq x y z
N MET A 1 8.76 4.28 18.47
CA MET A 1 9.72 4.32 17.33
C MET A 1 10.45 5.65 17.36
N PRO A 2 11.73 5.71 16.94
CA PRO A 2 12.59 6.89 17.04
C PRO A 2 12.15 8.08 16.16
N GLY A 3 11.33 7.84 15.13
CA GLY A 3 10.93 8.86 14.17
C GLY A 3 12.02 9.17 13.13
N SER A 4 11.74 10.06 12.19
CA SER A 4 12.71 10.45 11.16
C SER A 4 13.79 11.37 11.70
N ARG A 5 15.00 11.30 11.11
CA ARG A 5 16.14 12.20 11.37
C ARG A 5 15.79 13.65 11.04
N ASP A 6 15.02 13.85 9.96
CA ASP A 6 14.32 15.08 9.63
C ASP A 6 12.85 15.00 10.06
N PRO A 7 12.44 15.64 11.17
CA PRO A 7 11.07 15.59 11.68
C PRO A 7 10.12 16.60 11.01
N THR A 8 10.54 17.29 9.94
CA THR A 8 9.65 18.23 9.25
C THR A 8 8.43 17.49 8.67
N PRO A 9 7.24 18.12 8.69
CA PRO A 9 6.04 17.49 8.11
C PRO A 9 6.20 17.19 6.61
N PRO A 10 5.42 16.25 6.06
CA PRO A 10 5.37 16.01 4.62
C PRO A 10 5.12 17.32 3.85
N VAL A 11 5.84 17.53 2.75
CA VAL A 11 5.76 18.76 1.94
C VAL A 11 4.41 18.89 1.22
N ALA A 12 3.71 17.77 1.04
CA ALA A 12 2.34 17.73 0.56
C ALA A 12 1.65 16.45 1.02
N SER A 13 0.32 16.47 1.07
CA SER A 13 -0.49 15.26 1.16
C SER A 13 -1.61 15.29 0.13
N SER A 14 -1.98 14.14 -0.41
CA SER A 14 -3.12 14.00 -1.31
C SER A 14 -3.81 12.66 -1.12
N LEU A 15 -4.99 12.53 -1.69
CA LEU A 15 -5.79 11.32 -1.62
C LEU A 15 -5.77 10.59 -2.95
N TRP A 16 -5.87 9.27 -2.89
CA TRP A 16 -6.04 8.41 -4.05
C TRP A 16 -7.05 7.33 -3.69
N MET A 17 -8.31 7.50 -4.09
CA MET A 17 -9.44 6.76 -3.52
C MET A 17 -9.78 5.46 -4.27
N ASP A 18 -9.35 5.35 -5.51
CA ASP A 18 -9.76 4.35 -6.49
C ASP A 18 -8.59 3.46 -6.92
N VAL A 19 -7.62 3.22 -6.04
CA VAL A 19 -6.52 2.31 -6.34
C VAL A 19 -7.11 0.90 -6.48
N PRO A 20 -7.01 0.23 -7.65
CA PRO A 20 -7.69 -1.03 -7.93
C PRO A 20 -6.96 -2.21 -7.30
N TYR A 21 -6.43 -2.04 -6.09
CA TYR A 21 -5.85 -3.05 -5.24
C TYR A 21 -6.71 -3.21 -4.01
N ARG A 22 -6.74 -4.42 -3.46
CA ARG A 22 -7.62 -4.75 -2.34
C ARG A 22 -6.91 -4.63 -1.01
N LEU A 23 -7.50 -3.92 -0.06
CA LEU A 23 -7.10 -3.93 1.34
C LEU A 23 -7.74 -5.13 2.06
N PHE A 24 -6.96 -5.80 2.89
CA PHE A 24 -7.40 -6.91 3.76
C PHE A 24 -6.70 -6.84 5.12
N PHE A 25 -7.15 -7.66 6.07
CA PHE A 25 -6.61 -7.70 7.43
C PHE A 25 -6.03 -9.07 7.76
N ALA A 26 -4.82 -9.08 8.31
CA ALA A 26 -4.10 -10.31 8.63
C ALA A 26 -3.15 -10.12 9.82
N HIS A 27 -2.49 -11.21 10.21
CA HIS A 27 -1.62 -11.31 11.39
C HIS A 27 -2.33 -10.94 12.70
N SER A 28 -1.61 -10.98 13.82
CA SER A 28 -2.12 -10.58 15.13
C SER A 28 -1.18 -9.54 15.73
N SER A 29 -1.71 -8.37 16.05
CA SER A 29 -0.92 -7.28 16.63
C SER A 29 -1.20 -7.15 18.14
N PRO A 30 -0.18 -7.25 19.00
CA PRO A 30 -0.33 -7.00 20.44
C PRO A 30 -0.83 -5.59 20.75
N THR A 31 -0.42 -4.60 19.95
CA THR A 31 -0.87 -3.20 20.06
C THR A 31 -2.37 -3.06 19.83
N TRP A 32 -2.96 -3.94 19.01
CA TRP A 32 -4.37 -3.93 18.63
C TRP A 32 -5.15 -5.07 19.28
N ALA A 33 -4.82 -5.44 20.51
CA ALA A 33 -5.50 -6.47 21.29
C ALA A 33 -5.60 -7.83 20.56
N GLY A 34 -4.60 -8.16 19.75
CA GLY A 34 -4.56 -9.38 18.95
C GLY A 34 -5.33 -9.32 17.63
N GLY A 35 -5.95 -8.19 17.31
CA GLY A 35 -6.61 -7.96 16.01
C GLY A 35 -5.63 -7.90 14.84
N GLY A 36 -6.17 -8.13 13.64
CA GLY A 36 -5.44 -8.05 12.39
C GLY A 36 -5.07 -6.62 12.01
N VAL A 37 -3.95 -6.48 11.30
CA VAL A 37 -3.46 -5.22 10.75
C VAL A 37 -3.65 -5.18 9.23
N ALA A 38 -3.71 -3.97 8.67
CA ALA A 38 -4.04 -3.78 7.27
C ALA A 38 -2.87 -4.11 6.33
N PHE A 39 -3.18 -4.81 5.26
CA PHE A 39 -2.31 -5.10 4.12
C PHE A 39 -3.04 -4.78 2.82
N VAL A 40 -2.29 -4.64 1.72
CA VAL A 40 -2.86 -4.42 0.40
C VAL A 40 -2.33 -5.48 -0.56
N ASP A 41 -3.24 -6.20 -1.22
CA ASP A 41 -2.93 -7.08 -2.36
C ASP A 41 -2.67 -6.22 -3.58
N VAL A 42 -1.39 -5.93 -3.82
CA VAL A 42 -0.92 -5.18 -4.99
C VAL A 42 -0.62 -6.08 -6.19
N THR A 43 -0.89 -7.38 -6.09
CA THR A 43 -0.63 -8.37 -7.16
C THR A 43 -1.87 -8.75 -7.95
N SER A 44 -3.05 -8.50 -7.39
CA SER A 44 -4.34 -8.70 -8.06
C SER A 44 -5.11 -7.40 -8.17
N LEU A 45 -5.69 -7.14 -9.33
CA LEU A 45 -6.64 -6.05 -9.46
C LEU A 45 -7.96 -6.43 -8.79
N SER A 46 -8.54 -5.49 -8.04
CA SER A 46 -9.86 -5.60 -7.41
C SER A 46 -10.64 -4.32 -7.66
N PRO A 47 -11.34 -4.21 -8.82
CA PRO A 47 -12.13 -3.02 -9.14
C PRO A 47 -13.38 -2.88 -8.24
N THR A 48 -13.80 -3.94 -7.56
CA THR A 48 -14.97 -3.95 -6.68
C THR A 48 -14.65 -3.53 -5.24
N LEU A 49 -13.39 -3.66 -4.80
CA LEU A 49 -12.92 -3.26 -3.46
C LEU A 49 -11.67 -2.36 -3.55
N PRO A 50 -11.73 -1.20 -4.25
CA PRO A 50 -10.56 -0.37 -4.49
C PRO A 50 -10.05 0.27 -3.20
N THR A 51 -8.74 0.30 -2.99
CA THR A 51 -8.15 0.85 -1.77
C THR A 51 -8.00 2.37 -1.83
N ALA A 52 -8.42 3.04 -0.77
CA ALA A 52 -8.11 4.43 -0.53
C ALA A 52 -6.71 4.57 0.09
N PHE A 53 -5.84 5.33 -0.58
CA PHE A 53 -4.54 5.72 -0.09
C PHE A 53 -4.53 7.20 0.31
N ARG A 54 -3.92 7.48 1.47
CA ARG A 54 -3.41 8.81 1.79
C ARG A 54 -1.93 8.85 1.41
N LEU A 55 -1.60 9.71 0.45
CA LEU A 55 -0.24 9.88 -0.03
C LEU A 55 0.41 11.03 0.72
N TYR A 56 1.59 10.79 1.28
CA TYR A 56 2.45 11.81 1.85
C TYR A 56 3.68 11.98 0.95
N ARG A 57 3.90 13.21 0.48
CA ARG A 57 5.14 13.56 -0.22
C ARG A 57 6.17 13.95 0.82
N ILE A 58 7.20 13.13 0.96
CA ILE A 58 8.30 13.29 1.92
C ILE A 58 9.63 13.29 1.17
N THR A 59 10.71 13.69 1.83
CA THR A 59 12.05 13.61 1.24
C THR A 59 12.51 12.15 1.12
N LEU A 60 13.50 11.89 0.27
CA LEU A 60 14.09 10.55 0.15
C LEU A 60 14.74 10.08 1.47
N GLU A 61 15.34 10.99 2.23
CA GLU A 61 15.90 10.69 3.56
C GLU A 61 14.80 10.26 4.54
N GLN A 62 13.69 11.02 4.60
CA GLN A 62 12.54 10.67 5.42
C GLN A 62 11.94 9.32 5.03
N PHE A 63 11.86 9.02 3.72
CA PHE A 63 11.40 7.71 3.25
C PHE A 63 12.34 6.59 3.71
N ASN A 64 13.66 6.78 3.63
CA ASN A 64 14.64 5.81 4.11
C ASN A 64 14.56 5.59 5.62
N ASP A 65 14.17 6.60 6.40
CA ASP A 65 13.93 6.46 7.83
C ASP A 65 12.67 5.65 8.14
N VAL A 66 11.60 5.85 7.37
CA VAL A 66 10.39 5.02 7.46
C VAL A 66 10.74 3.58 7.08
N LEU A 67 11.47 3.40 5.97
CA LEU A 67 11.96 2.10 5.54
C LEU A 67 12.76 1.39 6.65
N ALA A 68 13.71 2.07 7.30
CA ALA A 68 14.47 1.47 8.40
C ALA A 68 13.55 1.01 9.54
N GLN A 69 12.62 1.87 9.96
CA GLN A 69 11.71 1.62 11.08
C GLN A 69 10.72 0.48 10.80
N GLU A 70 10.12 0.43 9.62
CA GLU A 70 9.25 -0.69 9.19
C GLU A 70 10.01 -2.02 9.14
N ASN A 71 11.34 -1.95 9.09
CA ASN A 71 12.25 -3.08 9.11
C ASN A 71 12.97 -3.27 10.46
N GLY A 72 12.46 -2.67 11.54
CA GLY A 72 13.02 -2.84 12.88
C GLY A 72 14.46 -2.33 13.04
N MET A 73 14.92 -1.48 12.12
CA MET A 73 16.23 -0.85 12.13
C MET A 73 16.13 0.60 12.59
N GLU A 74 17.23 1.09 13.16
CA GLU A 74 17.37 2.50 13.47
C GLU A 74 17.59 3.33 12.19
N PRO A 75 16.93 4.48 12.03
CA PRO A 75 17.17 5.43 10.95
C PRO A 75 18.67 5.75 10.76
N GLY A 76 19.18 5.58 9.53
CA GLY A 76 20.58 5.83 9.19
C GLY A 76 21.59 4.78 9.68
N ALA A 77 21.15 3.65 10.23
CA ALA A 77 22.04 2.55 10.57
C ALA A 77 22.73 2.00 9.31
N ALA A 78 24.04 1.73 9.40
CA ALA A 78 24.86 1.27 8.26
C ALA A 78 24.39 -0.05 7.63
N GLY A 79 23.60 -0.86 8.36
CA GLY A 79 23.01 -2.10 7.85
C GLY A 79 21.75 -1.90 7.00
N CYS A 80 21.13 -0.72 7.03
CA CYS A 80 19.95 -0.41 6.22
C CYS A 80 20.40 0.11 4.85
N ARG A 81 20.17 -0.68 3.78
CA ARG A 81 20.39 -0.20 2.42
C ARG A 81 19.34 0.86 2.07
N GLU A 82 19.78 2.11 2.05
CA GLU A 82 18.96 3.24 1.64
C GLU A 82 18.65 3.24 0.13
N LEU A 83 17.46 3.73 -0.22
CA LEU A 83 17.07 4.02 -1.60
C LEU A 83 17.80 5.28 -2.08
N THR A 84 18.42 5.22 -3.25
CA THR A 84 19.07 6.38 -3.88
C THR A 84 18.14 7.09 -4.87
N GLY A 85 18.49 8.32 -5.27
CA GLY A 85 17.76 9.03 -6.34
C GLY A 85 17.76 8.26 -7.67
N ASP A 86 18.83 7.52 -7.97
CA ASP A 86 18.91 6.66 -9.14
C ASP A 86 18.00 5.43 -9.04
N ASP A 87 17.87 4.83 -7.85
CA ASP A 87 16.90 3.77 -7.61
C ASP A 87 15.46 4.28 -7.80
N ALA A 88 15.12 5.44 -7.22
CA ALA A 88 13.81 6.07 -7.39
C ALA A 88 13.51 6.36 -8.87
N ALA A 89 14.49 6.88 -9.61
CA ALA A 89 14.36 7.13 -11.04
C ALA A 89 14.21 5.82 -11.86
N ARG A 90 14.87 4.73 -11.44
CA ARG A 90 14.68 3.39 -12.04
C ARG A 90 13.27 2.88 -11.81
N LEU A 91 12.71 3.03 -10.61
CA LEU A 91 11.33 2.62 -10.29
C LEU A 91 10.32 3.36 -11.18
N VAL A 92 10.49 4.67 -11.35
CA VAL A 92 9.64 5.48 -12.24
C VAL A 92 9.72 5.01 -13.70
N ARG A 93 10.93 4.73 -14.20
CA ARG A 93 11.11 4.23 -15.58
C ARG A 93 10.48 2.86 -15.77
N HIS A 94 10.76 1.93 -14.86
CA HIS A 94 10.23 0.58 -14.92
C HIS A 94 8.70 0.59 -14.91
N TRP A 95 8.09 1.30 -13.95
CA TRP A 95 6.64 1.47 -13.89
C TRP A 95 6.03 1.97 -15.19
N ARG A 96 6.63 3.00 -15.80
CA ARG A 96 6.14 3.55 -17.07
C ARG A 96 6.25 2.55 -18.21
N THR A 97 7.33 1.76 -18.26
CA THR A 97 7.50 0.72 -19.28
C THR A 97 6.42 -0.34 -19.14
N GLU A 98 6.19 -0.85 -17.94
CA GLU A 98 5.21 -1.91 -17.74
C GLU A 98 3.77 -1.41 -17.91
N ALA A 99 3.45 -0.20 -17.42
CA ALA A 99 2.15 0.44 -17.64
C ALA A 99 1.84 0.63 -19.14
N SER A 100 2.86 0.98 -19.93
CA SER A 100 2.71 1.12 -21.38
C SER A 100 2.47 -0.23 -22.08
N SER A 101 3.02 -1.33 -21.57
CA SER A 101 2.77 -2.67 -22.13
C SER A 101 1.37 -3.21 -21.84
N LEU A 102 0.74 -2.79 -20.74
CA LEU A 102 -0.63 -3.17 -20.39
C LEU A 102 -1.72 -2.32 -21.05
N ALA A 103 -1.38 -1.11 -21.52
CA ALA A 103 -2.29 -0.21 -22.23
C ALA A 103 -2.65 -0.67 -23.66
N ALA A 104 -2.61 -1.98 -23.96
CA ALA A 104 -3.01 -2.58 -25.22
C ALA A 104 -4.55 -2.77 -25.37
N THR A 105 -5.35 -2.41 -24.36
CA THR A 105 -6.81 -2.44 -24.44
C THR A 105 -7.46 -1.20 -23.85
N GLY A 106 -7.85 -0.26 -24.74
CA GLY A 106 -8.99 0.64 -24.57
C GLY A 106 -8.74 2.02 -23.94
N PRO A 107 -9.22 3.13 -24.54
CA PRO A 107 -9.02 4.50 -24.05
C PRO A 107 -10.18 5.07 -23.21
N ASP A 108 -10.98 4.27 -22.49
CA ASP A 108 -12.12 4.78 -21.72
C ASP A 108 -12.42 3.96 -20.45
N GLU A 109 -12.86 4.66 -19.40
CA GLU A 109 -13.49 4.19 -18.13
C GLU A 109 -12.55 3.67 -17.02
N VAL A 110 -12.41 4.25 -15.82
CA VAL A 110 -13.11 5.32 -15.08
C VAL A 110 -12.07 6.03 -14.21
N MET A 111 -11.94 7.35 -14.40
CA MET A 111 -11.26 8.27 -13.48
C MET A 111 -12.36 9.16 -12.89
N HIS A 112 -12.52 9.24 -11.57
CA HIS A 112 -13.38 10.25 -10.94
C HIS A 112 -12.57 11.26 -10.12
N ALA A 113 -12.60 12.48 -10.66
CA ALA A 113 -12.26 13.80 -10.12
C ALA A 113 -11.15 13.93 -9.05
N GLY A 114 -9.92 14.19 -9.51
CA GLY A 114 -8.92 14.96 -8.75
C GLY A 114 -7.50 14.39 -8.72
N THR A 115 -7.26 13.20 -9.28
CA THR A 115 -6.03 12.43 -9.07
C THR A 115 -5.32 12.10 -10.38
N THR A 116 -4.12 12.66 -10.57
CA THR A 116 -3.18 12.24 -11.61
C THR A 116 -2.28 11.15 -11.06
N GLY A 117 -2.81 9.94 -10.94
CA GLY A 117 -2.05 8.73 -10.65
C GLY A 117 -2.55 7.59 -11.54
N THR A 118 -1.70 7.08 -12.43
CA THR A 118 -2.01 5.88 -13.20
C THR A 118 -1.56 4.64 -12.42
N THR A 119 -2.48 3.70 -12.18
CA THR A 119 -2.13 2.36 -11.67
C THR A 119 -1.73 1.46 -12.85
N GLY A 120 -0.45 1.45 -13.19
CA GLY A 120 0.20 0.37 -13.95
C GLY A 120 0.41 -0.90 -13.11
N PRO A 121 1.19 -1.89 -13.60
CA PRO A 121 1.46 -3.12 -12.86
C PRO A 121 2.50 -2.92 -11.76
N PRO A 122 2.43 -3.70 -10.65
CA PRO A 122 3.31 -3.55 -9.50
C PRO A 122 4.80 -3.69 -9.87
N ALA A 123 5.61 -2.65 -9.65
CA ALA A 123 7.06 -2.81 -9.82
C ALA A 123 7.62 -3.79 -8.79
N GLU A 124 8.65 -4.55 -9.16
CA GLU A 124 9.41 -5.34 -8.19
C GLU A 124 10.48 -4.47 -7.51
N SER A 125 10.35 -4.25 -6.19
CA SER A 125 11.44 -3.77 -5.36
C SER A 125 11.50 -4.54 -4.05
N ARG A 126 12.48 -5.43 -3.89
CA ARG A 126 12.72 -6.12 -2.62
C ARG A 126 13.60 -5.24 -1.73
N ALA A 127 13.11 -4.87 -0.56
CA ALA A 127 13.96 -4.42 0.55
C ALA A 127 14.49 -5.66 1.31
N PRO A 128 15.67 -5.57 1.97
CA PRO A 128 16.45 -6.74 2.41
C PRO A 128 16.00 -7.32 3.76
N SER A 129 14.71 -7.51 4.01
CA SER A 129 14.19 -7.85 5.34
C SER A 129 13.16 -8.97 5.36
N GLU A 130 13.06 -9.63 6.52
CA GLU A 130 12.18 -10.77 6.86
C GLU A 130 10.99 -10.36 7.76
N LEU A 131 10.71 -9.06 7.90
CA LEU A 131 9.59 -8.52 8.69
C LEU A 131 8.33 -8.30 7.83
N TRP A 132 7.15 -8.31 8.45
CA TRP A 132 5.83 -8.26 7.76
C TRP A 132 5.61 -7.04 6.84
N TYR A 133 6.34 -5.93 7.06
CA TYR A 133 6.33 -4.73 6.21
C TYR A 133 7.67 -4.49 5.49
N GLY A 134 8.51 -5.51 5.38
CA GLY A 134 9.84 -5.41 4.80
C GLY A 134 9.88 -5.31 3.28
N TYR A 135 8.72 -5.15 2.65
CA TYR A 135 8.58 -5.11 1.21
C TYR A 135 8.01 -3.77 0.74
N VAL A 136 8.83 -3.01 0.01
CA VAL A 136 8.42 -1.76 -0.63
C VAL A 136 7.89 -2.06 -2.01
N LYS A 137 6.69 -1.60 -2.34
CA LYS A 137 6.13 -1.72 -3.69
C LYS A 137 5.86 -0.36 -4.30
N CYS A 138 6.30 -0.19 -5.54
CA CYS A 138 5.84 0.94 -6.36
C CYS A 138 4.45 0.60 -6.89
N VAL A 139 3.47 1.43 -6.55
CA VAL A 139 2.06 1.29 -6.94
C VAL A 139 1.60 2.41 -7.87
N GLY A 140 2.51 3.31 -8.25
CA GLY A 140 2.17 4.47 -9.06
C GLY A 140 3.36 5.38 -9.32
N VAL A 141 3.14 6.33 -10.22
CA VAL A 141 4.02 7.49 -10.41
C VAL A 141 3.16 8.74 -10.35
N LYS A 142 3.56 9.71 -9.54
CA LYS A 142 2.88 11.01 -9.39
C LYS A 142 3.89 12.14 -9.48
N ALA A 143 3.65 13.12 -10.35
CA ALA A 143 4.56 14.25 -10.58
C ALA A 143 6.04 13.83 -10.85
N ASN A 144 6.24 12.72 -11.56
CA ASN A 144 7.55 12.12 -11.85
C ASN A 144 8.31 11.56 -10.62
N GLU A 145 7.61 11.34 -9.52
CA GLU A 145 8.10 10.67 -8.31
C GLU A 145 7.36 9.32 -8.14
N PRO A 146 8.03 8.27 -7.63
CA PRO A 146 7.38 6.99 -7.38
C PRO A 146 6.42 7.09 -6.18
N VAL A 147 5.28 6.41 -6.27
CA VAL A 147 4.36 6.20 -5.15
C VAL A 147 4.66 4.83 -4.56
N LEU A 148 5.13 4.81 -3.31
CA LEU A 148 5.60 3.62 -2.64
C LEU A 148 4.68 3.25 -1.47
N THR A 149 4.47 1.95 -1.26
CA THR A 149 3.77 1.39 -0.10
C THR A 149 4.57 0.25 0.52
N PHE A 150 4.37 0.01 1.80
CA PHE A 150 4.84 -1.20 2.47
C PHE A 150 3.73 -2.25 2.48
N THR A 151 4.06 -3.51 2.25
CA THR A 151 3.11 -4.63 2.31
C THR A 151 3.87 -5.94 2.60
N CYS A 152 3.16 -7.06 2.64
CA CYS A 152 3.74 -8.40 2.79
C CYS A 152 4.46 -8.84 1.51
N ASP A 153 5.31 -9.86 1.60
CA ASP A 153 5.93 -10.45 0.42
C ASP A 153 4.92 -11.24 -0.43
N ALA A 154 5.35 -11.61 -1.65
CA ALA A 154 4.47 -12.25 -2.63
C ALA A 154 4.09 -13.70 -2.25
N ASP A 155 4.94 -14.43 -1.53
CA ASP A 155 4.66 -15.80 -1.11
C ASP A 155 3.64 -15.79 0.03
N GLU A 156 3.81 -14.89 1.00
CA GLU A 156 2.85 -14.69 2.08
C GLU A 156 1.49 -14.21 1.55
N LEU A 157 1.49 -13.28 0.60
CA LEU A 157 0.27 -12.84 -0.09
C LEU A 157 -0.41 -13.99 -0.84
N SER A 158 0.36 -14.85 -1.49
CA SER A 158 -0.16 -16.04 -2.17
C SER A 158 -0.79 -17.02 -1.17
N GLY A 159 -0.18 -17.19 0.01
CA GLY A 159 -0.73 -17.98 1.11
C GLY A 159 -2.07 -17.45 1.65
N PHE A 160 -2.23 -16.13 1.76
CA PHE A 160 -3.53 -15.53 2.11
C PHE A 160 -4.58 -15.75 1.02
N ARG A 161 -4.20 -15.67 -0.25
CA ARG A 161 -5.11 -15.88 -1.40
C ARG A 161 -5.54 -17.33 -1.55
N SER A 162 -4.64 -18.28 -1.33
CA SER A 162 -4.97 -19.71 -1.35
C SER A 162 -5.76 -20.14 -0.11
N GLY A 163 -5.66 -19.38 0.99
CA GLY A 163 -6.23 -19.72 2.28
C GLY A 163 -5.32 -20.64 3.12
N ASP A 164 -4.11 -20.91 2.66
CA ASP A 164 -3.09 -21.65 3.43
C ASP A 164 -2.66 -20.86 4.67
N ILE A 165 -2.68 -19.53 4.58
CA ILE A 165 -2.48 -18.62 5.71
C ILE A 165 -3.82 -17.95 6.01
N PRO A 166 -4.34 -18.07 7.26
CA PRO A 166 -5.61 -17.45 7.62
C PRO A 166 -5.46 -15.92 7.74
N THR A 167 -6.47 -15.20 7.26
CA THR A 167 -6.65 -13.78 7.59
C THR A 167 -7.13 -13.62 9.04
N ASN A 168 -7.07 -12.39 9.55
CA ASN A 168 -7.52 -12.07 10.90
C ASN A 168 -8.27 -10.73 10.87
N PRO A 169 -9.52 -10.65 11.35
CA PRO A 169 -10.24 -9.39 11.39
C PRO A 169 -9.57 -8.37 12.34
N PRO A 170 -9.69 -7.06 12.05
CA PRO A 170 -9.17 -6.02 12.92
C PRO A 170 -10.01 -5.91 14.20
N CYS A 171 -9.42 -5.38 15.26
CA CYS A 171 -10.20 -4.98 16.43
C CYS A 171 -10.91 -3.64 16.19
N GLU A 172 -11.97 -3.37 16.95
CA GLU A 172 -12.77 -2.16 16.80
C GLU A 172 -11.95 -0.87 16.94
N ALA A 173 -11.04 -0.82 17.92
CA ALA A 173 -10.18 0.34 18.12
C ALA A 173 -9.28 0.63 16.91
N TYR A 174 -8.84 -0.41 16.17
CA TYR A 174 -8.04 -0.21 14.96
C TYR A 174 -8.91 0.25 13.79
N VAL A 175 -10.12 -0.30 13.66
CA VAL A 175 -11.14 0.17 12.70
C VAL A 175 -11.43 1.66 12.90
N ASP A 176 -11.58 2.11 14.15
CA ASP A 176 -11.81 3.51 14.48
C ASP A 176 -10.70 4.44 14.00
N VAL A 177 -9.43 4.02 14.16
CA VAL A 177 -8.28 4.81 13.68
C VAL A 177 -8.32 4.95 12.16
N ILE A 178 -8.55 3.86 11.43
CA ILE A 178 -8.59 3.90 9.97
C ILE A 178 -9.81 4.71 9.49
N ALA A 179 -10.97 4.53 10.11
CA ALA A 179 -12.18 5.27 9.80
C ALA A 179 -11.99 6.78 10.02
N ALA A 180 -11.37 7.18 11.13
CA ALA A 180 -11.02 8.58 11.37
C ALA A 180 -10.08 9.14 10.29
N GLY A 181 -9.11 8.34 9.84
CA GLY A 181 -8.23 8.69 8.71
C GLY A 181 -9.02 8.92 7.42
N LEU A 182 -9.93 8.02 7.08
CA LEU A 182 -10.81 8.13 5.91
C LEU A 182 -11.74 9.35 5.99
N VAL A 183 -12.26 9.68 7.17
CA VAL A 183 -13.06 10.89 7.40
C VAL A 183 -12.21 12.15 7.21
N GLN A 184 -10.96 12.18 7.69
CA GLN A 184 -10.03 13.27 7.39
C GLN A 184 -9.68 13.36 5.90
N CYS A 185 -9.90 12.28 5.15
CA CYS A 185 -9.80 12.24 3.69
C CYS A 185 -11.11 12.66 2.99
N GLY A 186 -12.14 13.08 3.71
CA GLY A 186 -13.38 13.61 3.12
C GLY A 186 -14.51 12.60 2.92
N LEU A 187 -14.36 11.35 3.36
CA LEU A 187 -15.50 10.42 3.43
C LEU A 187 -16.43 10.79 4.60
N GLY A 188 -17.72 10.50 4.45
CA GLY A 188 -18.63 10.50 5.59
C GLY A 188 -18.30 9.38 6.58
N GLU A 189 -18.67 9.54 7.85
CA GLU A 189 -18.39 8.53 8.90
C GLU A 189 -19.02 7.17 8.59
N THR A 190 -20.29 7.16 8.15
CA THR A 190 -20.99 5.94 7.71
C THR A 190 -20.33 5.31 6.47
N GLU A 191 -19.86 6.13 5.54
CA GLU A 191 -19.17 5.65 4.33
C GLU A 191 -17.80 5.03 4.68
N ALA A 192 -17.05 5.65 5.59
CA ALA A 192 -15.77 5.14 6.07
C ALA A 192 -15.93 3.80 6.80
N ARG A 193 -16.96 3.66 7.64
CA ARG A 193 -17.31 2.41 8.32
C ARG A 193 -17.72 1.32 7.32
N GLY A 194 -18.64 1.62 6.42
CA GLY A 194 -19.08 0.69 5.38
C GLY A 194 -17.94 0.26 4.44
N TYR A 195 -17.01 1.17 4.13
CA TYR A 195 -15.78 0.85 3.39
C TYR A 195 -14.95 -0.22 4.12
N LEU A 196 -14.77 -0.12 5.44
CA LEU A 196 -13.98 -1.09 6.20
C LEU A 196 -14.73 -2.42 6.37
N GLU A 197 -16.03 -2.37 6.68
CA GLU A 197 -16.88 -3.57 6.82
C GLU A 197 -16.84 -4.44 5.56
N ALA A 198 -17.00 -3.85 4.38
CA ALA A 198 -16.94 -4.58 3.11
C ALA A 198 -15.60 -5.33 2.90
N ARG A 199 -14.49 -4.81 3.46
CA ARG A 199 -13.15 -5.42 3.36
C ARG A 199 -12.91 -6.48 4.42
N VAL A 200 -13.54 -6.36 5.59
CA VAL A 200 -13.50 -7.37 6.66
C VAL A 200 -14.34 -8.59 6.27
N GLU A 201 -15.50 -8.37 5.64
CA GLU A 201 -16.41 -9.45 5.23
C GLU A 201 -15.96 -10.19 3.98
N ALA A 202 -15.27 -9.51 3.07
CA ALA A 202 -14.78 -10.14 1.85
C ALA A 202 -13.70 -11.20 2.17
N SER A 203 -13.84 -12.40 1.62
CA SER A 203 -12.81 -13.44 1.75
C SER A 203 -11.64 -13.18 0.79
N MET A 204 -10.40 -13.41 1.21
CA MET A 204 -9.24 -13.36 0.29
C MET A 204 -9.27 -14.50 -0.74
N THR A 205 -9.93 -15.62 -0.41
CA THR A 205 -9.98 -16.81 -1.27
C THR A 205 -11.02 -16.71 -2.39
N SER A 206 -12.00 -15.81 -2.29
CA SER A 206 -13.07 -15.65 -3.29
C SER A 206 -12.67 -14.83 -4.51
N ASP A 207 -11.54 -14.11 -4.45
CA ASP A 207 -11.00 -13.31 -5.57
C ASP A 207 -9.99 -14.09 -6.44
N ALA A 208 -9.82 -15.39 -6.20
CA ALA A 208 -8.93 -16.27 -6.97
C ALA A 208 -9.37 -16.53 -8.44
N GLY A 209 -10.40 -15.82 -8.92
CA GLY A 209 -11.02 -16.03 -10.24
C GLY A 209 -10.48 -15.22 -11.41
N ALA A 210 -9.57 -14.26 -11.20
CA ALA A 210 -9.03 -13.44 -12.29
C ALA A 210 -7.50 -13.41 -12.27
N ALA A 211 -6.89 -14.56 -12.57
CA ALA A 211 -5.52 -14.55 -13.07
C ALA A 211 -5.52 -13.76 -14.38
N ALA A 212 -4.72 -12.70 -14.45
CA ALA A 212 -4.42 -12.03 -15.71
C ALA A 212 -3.81 -13.08 -16.67
N VAL A 213 -4.52 -13.36 -17.75
CA VAL A 213 -4.05 -14.15 -18.89
C VAL A 213 -3.24 -13.25 -19.82
#